data_AF-X0X2C3-F1
#
_entry.id   AF-X0X2C3-F1
#
_cell.length_a   1.000
_cell.length_b   1.000
_cell.length_c   1.000
_cell.angle_alpha   90.00
_cell.angle_beta   90.00
_cell.angle_gamma   90.00
#
_symmetry.space_group_name_H-M   'P 1'
#
loop_
_entity.id
_entity.type
_entity.pdbx_description
1 polymer ?
#
loop_
_entity_poly.entity_id
_entity_poly.type
_entity_poly.pdbx_seq_one_letter_code
_entity_poly.pdbx_strand_id
1 'polypeptide(L)'
;LKVDAFIEKGVEKRGLIHVDGKKEFAFDKDRKLMVIDTFGTADEDRFWDKASWEEKGECIELSKEFVRKYYRDIGYLEKLEDARSKKEDEPPIPALKNDFIDEVSRLYIDLFERLTGQVFRGS
;
A
#
# COMPACT_ATOMS: atom_id res chain seq x y z
N LEU A 1 -4.88 9.26 -15.03
CA LEU A 1 -3.84 10.15 -15.62
C LEU A 1 -2.88 9.32 -16.48
N LYS A 2 -1.97 9.93 -17.27
CA LYS A 2 -0.96 9.14 -18.05
C LYS A 2 -0.06 8.27 -17.16
N VAL A 3 0.18 8.71 -15.92
CA VAL A 3 0.99 7.97 -14.92
C VAL A 3 0.26 6.70 -14.47
N ASP A 4 -1.02 6.77 -14.11
CA ASP A 4 -1.80 5.59 -13.71
C ASP A 4 -1.84 4.55 -14.83
N ALA A 5 -2.13 4.98 -16.06
CA ALA A 5 -2.16 4.07 -17.21
C ALA A 5 -0.79 3.42 -17.50
N PHE A 6 0.31 4.11 -17.17
CA PHE A 6 1.66 3.56 -17.28
C PHE A 6 1.91 2.47 -16.22
N ILE A 7 1.52 2.74 -14.97
CA ILE A 7 1.62 1.77 -13.87
C ILE A 7 0.75 0.55 -14.19
N GLU A 8 -0.53 0.77 -14.51
CA GLU A 8 -1.49 -0.28 -14.78
C GLU A 8 -1.01 -1.23 -15.88
N LYS A 9 -0.54 -0.68 -17.02
CA LYS A 9 0.03 -1.50 -18.11
C LYS A 9 1.27 -2.31 -17.67
N GLY A 10 2.05 -1.79 -16.72
CA GLY A 10 3.25 -2.44 -16.19
C GLY A 10 2.95 -3.57 -15.20
N VAL A 11 1.82 -3.51 -14.50
CA VAL A 11 1.47 -4.45 -13.42
C VAL A 11 0.39 -5.45 -13.83
N GLU A 12 -0.45 -5.13 -14.82
CA GLU A 12 -1.57 -5.98 -15.27
C GLU A 12 -1.07 -7.37 -15.70
N LYS A 13 0.05 -7.43 -16.44
CA LYS A 13 0.66 -8.69 -16.90
C LYS A 13 1.25 -9.53 -15.76
N ARG A 14 1.37 -8.95 -14.57
CA ARG A 14 1.91 -9.58 -13.35
C ARG A 14 0.80 -9.89 -12.33
N GLY A 15 -0.46 -9.94 -12.78
CA GLY A 15 -1.58 -10.36 -11.95
C GLY A 15 -1.99 -9.33 -10.89
N LEU A 16 -1.72 -8.05 -11.13
CA LEU A 16 -2.10 -6.96 -10.24
C LEU A 16 -3.09 -6.01 -10.93
N ILE A 17 -4.03 -5.49 -10.15
CA ILE A 17 -4.91 -4.39 -10.53
C ILE A 17 -4.44 -3.14 -9.79
N HIS A 18 -4.11 -2.07 -10.52
CA HIS A 18 -3.80 -0.78 -9.92
C HIS A 18 -5.10 -0.05 -9.61
N VAL A 19 -5.33 0.29 -8.33
CA VAL A 19 -6.60 0.91 -7.90
C VAL A 19 -6.47 2.42 -7.93
N ASP A 20 -5.50 2.94 -7.18
CA ASP A 20 -5.13 4.34 -7.16
C ASP A 20 -3.75 4.54 -6.49
N GLY A 21 -3.36 5.81 -6.34
CA GLY A 21 -2.23 6.17 -5.49
C GLY A 21 -1.97 7.65 -5.47
N LYS A 22 -1.12 8.08 -4.53
CA LYS A 22 -0.76 9.48 -4.28
C LYS A 22 0.32 9.93 -5.25
N LYS A 23 0.13 11.09 -5.89
CA LYS A 23 1.11 11.67 -6.83
C LYS A 23 1.46 13.07 -6.37
N GLU A 24 2.75 13.32 -6.13
CA GLU A 24 3.24 14.64 -5.76
C GLU A 24 3.97 15.30 -6.93
N PHE A 25 3.57 16.54 -7.21
CA PHE A 25 4.14 17.35 -8.28
C PHE A 25 4.59 18.71 -7.74
N ALA A 26 5.70 19.21 -8.29
CA ALA A 26 6.15 20.58 -8.09
C ALA A 26 6.40 21.25 -9.43
N PHE A 27 6.71 22.55 -9.37
CA PHE A 27 7.31 23.26 -10.48
C PHE A 27 8.81 23.39 -10.25
N ASP A 28 9.61 23.14 -11.27
CA ASP A 28 11.03 23.49 -11.25
C ASP A 28 11.21 25.02 -11.32
N LYS A 29 12.48 25.46 -11.27
CA LYS A 29 12.85 26.89 -11.36
C LYS A 29 12.36 27.58 -12.64
N ASP A 30 12.07 26.82 -13.69
CA ASP A 30 11.63 27.30 -15.00
C ASP A 30 10.11 27.14 -15.19
N ARG A 31 9.35 26.91 -14.09
CA ARG A 31 7.89 26.72 -14.08
C ARG A 31 7.42 25.50 -14.87
N LYS A 32 8.26 24.48 -15.04
CA LYS A 32 7.87 23.20 -15.65
C LYS A 32 7.42 22.22 -14.57
N LEU A 33 6.33 21.51 -14.84
CA LEU A 33 5.80 20.49 -13.94
C LEU A 33 6.78 19.33 -13.83
N MET A 34 7.13 18.94 -12.61
CA MET A 34 8.01 17.82 -12.30
C MET A 34 7.36 16.90 -11.26
N VAL A 35 7.65 15.61 -11.33
CA VAL A 35 7.32 14.64 -10.27
C VAL A 35 8.40 14.72 -9.20
N ILE A 36 8.00 14.78 -7.93
CA ILE A 36 8.92 14.96 -6.79
C ILE A 36 8.97 13.77 -5.83
N ASP A 37 7.98 12.88 -5.88
CA ASP A 37 7.88 11.68 -5.03
C ASP A 37 7.84 10.40 -5.90
N THR A 38 7.93 9.25 -5.24
CA THR A 38 7.83 7.94 -5.88
C THR A 38 6.38 7.58 -6.22
N PHE A 39 6.21 6.74 -7.24
CA PHE A 39 4.93 6.16 -7.64
C PHE A 39 5.16 4.70 -8.08
N GLY A 40 4.11 3.90 -8.04
CA GLY A 40 4.14 2.47 -8.34
C GLY A 40 4.74 1.63 -7.20
N THR A 41 4.69 2.10 -5.95
CA THR A 41 5.16 1.38 -4.77
C THR A 41 3.98 0.91 -3.91
N ALA A 42 4.18 -0.13 -3.11
CA ALA A 42 3.20 -0.64 -2.13
C ALA A 42 2.70 0.39 -1.11
N ASP A 43 3.48 1.46 -0.97
CA ASP A 43 3.33 2.48 0.05
C ASP A 43 2.52 3.68 -0.46
N GLU A 44 2.72 4.02 -1.73
CA GLU A 44 2.11 5.19 -2.39
C GLU A 44 0.93 4.81 -3.30
N ASP A 45 0.84 3.55 -3.71
CA ASP A 45 -0.23 3.03 -4.57
C ASP A 45 -0.88 1.77 -3.97
N ARG A 46 -2.16 1.59 -4.28
CA ARG A 46 -2.94 0.41 -3.88
C ARG A 46 -3.04 -0.57 -5.04
N PHE A 47 -2.76 -1.83 -4.72
CA PHE A 47 -2.82 -2.94 -5.68
C PHE A 47 -3.73 -4.03 -5.16
N TRP A 48 -4.56 -4.57 -6.04
CA TRP A 48 -5.33 -5.78 -5.77
C TRP A 48 -4.77 -6.98 -6.50
N ASP A 49 -4.94 -8.15 -5.90
CA ASP A 49 -4.70 -9.42 -6.58
C ASP A 49 -5.76 -9.64 -7.68
N LYS A 50 -5.30 -9.74 -8.93
CA LYS A 50 -6.20 -9.86 -10.09
C LYS A 50 -6.98 -11.17 -10.08
N ALA A 51 -6.34 -12.29 -9.75
CA ALA A 51 -6.98 -13.60 -9.76
C ALA A 51 -8.10 -13.69 -8.71
N SER A 52 -7.85 -13.21 -7.49
CA SER A 52 -8.84 -13.20 -6.41
C SER A 52 -10.04 -12.34 -6.75
N TRP A 53 -9.80 -11.19 -7.40
CA TRP A 53 -10.88 -10.32 -7.87
C TRP A 53 -11.69 -10.98 -9.00
N GLU A 54 -11.04 -11.50 -10.04
CA GLU A 54 -11.72 -12.05 -11.22
C GLU A 54 -12.43 -13.38 -10.95
N GLU A 55 -11.84 -14.26 -10.12
CA GLU A 55 -12.37 -15.60 -9.88
C GLU A 55 -13.38 -15.65 -8.72
N LYS A 56 -13.18 -14.84 -7.68
CA LYS A 56 -13.97 -14.90 -6.43
C LYS A 56 -14.72 -13.61 -6.12
N GLY A 57 -14.42 -12.50 -6.81
CA GLY A 57 -14.92 -11.18 -6.45
C GLY A 57 -14.35 -10.66 -5.12
N GLU A 58 -13.21 -11.19 -4.67
CA GLU A 58 -12.59 -10.84 -3.40
C GLU A 58 -11.51 -9.77 -3.60
N CYS A 59 -11.64 -8.63 -2.91
CA CYS A 59 -10.60 -7.61 -2.87
C CYS A 59 -9.48 -8.03 -1.91
N ILE A 60 -8.42 -8.64 -2.44
CA ILE A 60 -7.18 -8.85 -1.67
C ILE A 60 -6.26 -7.66 -1.89
N GLU A 61 -6.17 -6.82 -0.86
CA GLU A 61 -5.37 -5.60 -0.83
C GLU A 61 -3.89 -5.93 -0.54
N LEU A 62 -3.03 -5.70 -1.52
CA LEU A 62 -1.58 -5.89 -1.45
C LEU A 62 -0.92 -4.51 -1.26
N SER A 63 -1.11 -3.91 -0.08
CA SER A 63 -0.54 -2.58 0.24
C SER A 63 -0.47 -2.36 1.76
N LYS A 64 0.02 -1.18 2.18
CA LYS A 64 -0.05 -0.71 3.59
C LYS A 64 -1.44 -0.78 4.21
N GLU A 65 -2.51 -0.81 3.42
CA GLU A 65 -3.87 -0.94 3.94
C GLU A 65 -4.12 -2.26 4.66
N PHE A 66 -3.38 -3.32 4.34
CA PHE A 66 -3.47 -4.58 5.07
C PHE A 66 -3.12 -4.40 6.57
N VAL A 67 -2.06 -3.64 6.86
CA VAL A 67 -1.64 -3.31 8.24
C VAL A 67 -2.63 -2.36 8.90
N ARG A 68 -3.16 -1.37 8.16
CA ARG A 68 -4.17 -0.44 8.70
C ARG A 68 -5.48 -1.16 9.06
N LYS A 69 -5.89 -2.15 8.27
CA LYS A 69 -7.05 -2.99 8.56
C LYS A 69 -6.83 -3.78 9.85
N TYR A 70 -5.65 -4.37 10.05
CA TYR A 70 -5.32 -5.05 11.31
C TYR A 70 -5.49 -4.15 12.54
N TYR A 71 -4.96 -2.91 12.49
CA TYR A 71 -5.13 -1.97 13.61
C TYR A 71 -6.57 -1.54 13.84
N ARG A 72 -7.40 -1.50 12.79
CA ARG A 72 -8.86 -1.33 12.94
C ARG A 72 -9.51 -2.53 13.61
N ASP A 73 -9.17 -3.73 13.16
CA ASP A 73 -9.77 -4.99 13.63
C ASP A 73 -9.46 -5.27 15.11
N ILE A 74 -8.29 -4.86 15.61
CA ILE A 74 -7.95 -4.97 17.04
C ILE A 74 -8.49 -3.81 17.90
N GLY A 75 -9.27 -2.90 17.30
CA GLY A 75 -9.88 -1.75 17.98
C GLY A 75 -8.89 -0.64 18.38
N TYR A 76 -7.69 -0.61 17.80
CA TYR A 76 -6.71 0.44 18.10
C TYR A 76 -7.14 1.79 17.51
N LEU A 77 -7.67 1.80 16.27
CA LEU A 77 -8.09 3.05 15.63
C LEU A 77 -9.18 3.77 16.44
N GLU A 78 -10.18 3.03 16.94
CA GLU A 78 -11.25 3.58 17.77
C GLU A 78 -10.71 4.22 19.06
N LYS A 79 -9.77 3.55 19.75
CA LYS A 79 -9.12 4.09 20.95
C LYS A 79 -8.30 5.35 20.66
N LEU A 80 -7.60 5.37 19.52
CA LEU A 80 -6.82 6.52 19.08
C LEU A 80 -7.73 7.72 18.78
N GLU A 81 -8.85 7.48 18.10
CA GLU A 81 -9.84 8.52 17.77
C GLU A 81 -10.53 9.07 19.03
N ASP A 82 -10.88 8.19 19.98
CA ASP A 82 -11.45 8.59 21.27
C ASP A 82 -10.48 9.48 22.07
N ALA A 83 -9.22 9.06 22.22
CA ALA A 83 -8.19 9.86 22.91
C ALA A 83 -7.99 11.23 22.26
N ARG A 84 -7.90 11.27 20.92
CA ARG A 84 -7.80 12.54 20.16
C ARG A 84 -9.01 13.44 20.37
N SER A 85 -10.22 12.89 20.38
CA SER A 85 -11.45 13.65 20.59
C SER A 85 -11.49 14.30 21.98
N LYS A 86 -10.92 13.62 22.98
CA LYS A 86 -10.80 14.09 24.37
C LYS A 86 -9.56 14.94 24.63
N LYS A 87 -8.65 15.07 23.65
CA LYS A 87 -7.33 15.71 23.76
C LYS A 87 -6.46 15.09 24.86
N GLU A 88 -6.57 13.79 25.01
CA GLU A 88 -5.75 12.97 25.90
C GLU A 88 -4.50 12.45 25.16
N ASP A 89 -3.58 11.84 25.90
CA ASP A 89 -2.40 11.20 25.32
C ASP A 89 -2.81 10.04 24.40
N GLU A 90 -2.17 9.96 23.24
CA GLU A 90 -2.43 8.86 22.30
C GLU A 90 -2.00 7.52 22.91
N PRO A 91 -2.85 6.47 22.82
CA PRO A 91 -2.46 5.15 23.31
C PRO A 91 -1.25 4.63 22.52
N PRO A 92 -0.32 3.91 23.15
CA PRO A 92 0.83 3.35 22.44
C PRO A 92 0.36 2.37 21.36
N ILE A 93 1.00 2.43 20.19
CA ILE A 93 0.73 1.50 19.09
C ILE A 93 1.03 0.07 19.57
N PRO A 94 0.07 -0.86 19.51
CA PRO A 94 0.32 -2.26 19.83
C PRO A 94 1.37 -2.85 18.90
N ALA A 95 2.31 -3.60 19.48
CA ALA A 95 3.27 -4.37 18.71
C ALA A 95 2.52 -5.38 17.82
N LEU A 96 2.96 -5.51 16.56
CA LEU A 96 2.45 -6.55 15.68
C LEU A 96 2.84 -7.92 16.23
N LYS A 97 1.92 -8.89 16.14
CA LYS A 97 2.23 -10.28 16.46
C LYS A 97 3.25 -10.81 15.44
N ASN A 98 4.18 -11.65 15.86
CA ASN A 98 5.21 -12.22 14.98
C ASN A 98 4.61 -12.86 13.73
N ASP A 99 3.54 -13.66 13.87
CA ASP A 99 2.87 -14.31 12.73
C ASP A 99 2.33 -13.29 11.71
N PHE A 100 1.86 -12.14 12.19
CA PHE A 100 1.38 -11.05 11.34
C PHE A 100 2.54 -10.29 10.68
N ILE A 101 3.66 -10.10 11.39
CA ILE A 101 4.89 -9.53 10.80
C ILE A 101 5.36 -10.40 9.64
N ASP A 102 5.34 -11.72 9.79
CA ASP A 102 5.73 -12.65 8.73
C ASP A 102 4.76 -12.60 7.55
N GLU A 103 3.46 -12.46 7.80
CA GLU A 103 2.44 -12.31 6.76
C GLU A 103 2.61 -11.01 5.97
N VAL A 104 2.80 -9.90 6.67
CA VAL A 104 3.12 -8.60 6.05
C VAL A 104 4.41 -8.71 5.23
N SER A 105 5.46 -9.31 5.79
CA SER A 105 6.74 -9.46 5.09
C SER A 105 6.57 -10.26 3.79
N ARG A 106 5.84 -11.38 3.83
CA ARG A 106 5.53 -12.18 2.64
C ARG A 106 4.73 -11.39 1.61
N LEU A 107 3.75 -10.61 2.04
CA LEU A 107 2.95 -9.76 1.16
C LEU A 107 3.82 -8.73 0.43
N TYR A 108 4.73 -8.05 1.14
CA TYR A 108 5.63 -7.07 0.54
C TYR A 108 6.64 -7.72 -0.42
N ILE A 109 7.13 -8.91 -0.09
CA ILE A 109 8.02 -9.68 -0.97
C ILE A 109 7.27 -10.04 -2.26
N ASP A 110 6.10 -10.68 -2.16
CA ASP A 110 5.28 -11.08 -3.31
C ASP A 110 4.94 -9.87 -4.19
N LEU A 111 4.53 -8.77 -3.58
CA LEU A 111 4.24 -7.54 -4.31
C LEU A 111 5.48 -6.97 -5.00
N PHE A 112 6.63 -6.92 -4.34
CA PHE A 112 7.88 -6.48 -4.95
C PHE A 112 8.23 -7.35 -6.18
N GLU A 113 8.14 -8.67 -6.04
CA GLU A 113 8.47 -9.61 -7.12
C GLU A 113 7.50 -9.43 -8.31
N ARG A 114 6.20 -9.22 -8.04
CA ARG A 114 5.22 -8.93 -9.09
C ARG A 114 5.46 -7.57 -9.75
N LEU A 115 5.71 -6.51 -8.98
CA LEU A 115 5.93 -5.16 -9.50
C LEU A 115 7.21 -5.07 -10.33
N THR A 116 8.28 -5.74 -9.92
CA THR A 116 9.60 -5.63 -10.56
C THR A 116 9.90 -6.76 -11.54
N GLY A 117 9.29 -7.93 -11.37
CA GLY A 117 9.67 -9.17 -12.04
C GLY A 117 11.02 -9.74 -11.56
N GLN A 118 11.56 -9.24 -10.45
CA GLN A 118 12.83 -9.68 -9.87
C GLN A 118 12.57 -10.50 -8.61
N VAL A 119 13.36 -11.55 -8.38
CA VAL A 119 13.29 -12.31 -7.12
C VAL A 119 13.85 -11.47 -5.98
N PHE A 120 13.11 -11.39 -4.88
CA PHE A 120 13.58 -10.71 -3.68
C PHE A 120 14.76 -11.48 -3.08
N ARG A 121 15.88 -10.78 -2.87
CA ARG A 121 17.06 -11.34 -2.22
C ARG A 121 17.18 -10.73 -0.83
N GLY A 122 16.60 -11.41 0.16
CA GLY A 122 16.78 -11.04 1.56
C GLY A 122 18.24 -11.23 1.98
N SER A 123 18.83 -10.23 2.62
CA SER A 123 20.13 -10.30 3.30
C SER A 123 19.97 -10.76 4.74
#